data_AF-A0AAD5SQX3-F1
#
_entry.id   AF-A0AAD5SQX3-F1
#
_cell.length_a   1.000
_cell.length_b   1.000
_cell.length_c   1.000
_cell.angle_alpha   90.00
_cell.angle_beta   90.00
_cell.angle_gamma   90.00
#
_symmetry.space_group_name_H-M   'P 1'
#
loop_
_entity.id
_entity.type
_entity.pdbx_description
1 polymer ?
#
loop_
_entity_poly.entity_id
_entity_poly.type
_entity_poly.pdbx_seq_one_letter_code
_entity_poly.pdbx_strand_id
1 'polypeptide(L)'
;MVYSGQYNFGADDLAITIPESNTTHLVALPALAGGLVIAYNLNAAKTVVKFSRKALPRIFDGTITHWNHPYLVADNPFLATVTAAITIVKRSKTTGSTVNLIKILAMMDKTEGYAGVSPFSVPGYYFSMNNSVAAATTSAAGVIIGSIPWTLTYLNQYEATQQCLAAGFNCIGGMVQHVDGTFLNCTTQSLSIAVANVDMKKLDSLNIYNSTLSALDVSAPGAYPLTAICNWAINPDSISPSYVDTVWTLRFMWYFFKHPEFSEQLGYVSVGNSEIATKTLTFLKGIKFNGQQLYGNSICDPLINGSYTNPCVHGYCAG
;
A
#
# COMPACT_ATOMS: atom_id res chain seq x y z
N MET A 1 -9.09 -2.41 -17.19
CA MET A 1 -9.25 -3.85 -17.49
C MET A 1 -10.46 -4.44 -16.78
N VAL A 2 -10.66 -4.21 -15.47
CA VAL A 2 -11.94 -4.54 -14.79
C VAL A 2 -13.12 -3.80 -15.42
N TYR A 3 -12.97 -2.48 -15.60
CA TYR A 3 -13.95 -1.63 -16.29
C TYR A 3 -14.39 -2.18 -17.66
N SER A 4 -13.44 -2.70 -18.45
CA SER A 4 -13.69 -3.22 -19.79
C SER A 4 -14.16 -4.68 -19.80
N GLY A 5 -14.46 -5.27 -18.65
CA GLY A 5 -14.90 -6.68 -18.51
C GLY A 5 -13.81 -7.71 -18.84
N GLN A 6 -12.54 -7.30 -18.92
CA GLN A 6 -11.43 -8.22 -19.24
C GLN A 6 -11.01 -9.07 -18.03
N TYR A 7 -11.18 -8.55 -16.82
CA TYR A 7 -10.95 -9.26 -15.57
C TYR A 7 -12.12 -9.08 -14.63
N ASN A 8 -12.43 -10.12 -13.87
CA ASN A 8 -13.52 -10.12 -12.91
C ASN A 8 -13.28 -9.16 -11.74
N PHE A 9 -12.01 -8.95 -11.39
CA PHE A 9 -11.57 -8.00 -10.37
C PHE A 9 -10.14 -7.54 -10.65
N GLY A 10 -9.71 -6.50 -9.96
CA GLY A 10 -8.36 -5.95 -9.99
C GLY A 10 -7.91 -5.52 -8.60
N ALA A 11 -6.71 -4.98 -8.50
CA ALA A 11 -6.18 -4.42 -7.26
C ALA A 11 -5.56 -3.06 -7.53
N ASP A 12 -5.75 -2.11 -6.61
CA ASP A 12 -5.16 -0.78 -6.66
C ASP A 12 -4.86 -0.27 -5.24
N ASP A 13 -3.70 0.37 -5.06
CA ASP A 13 -3.31 1.02 -3.81
C ASP A 13 -3.92 2.42 -3.68
N LEU A 14 -4.63 2.87 -4.72
CA LEU A 14 -5.24 4.18 -4.81
C LEU A 14 -6.76 4.11 -4.73
N ALA A 15 -7.33 5.25 -4.34
CA ALA A 15 -8.71 5.55 -4.67
C ALA A 15 -8.91 5.46 -6.19
N ILE A 16 -9.92 4.71 -6.60
CA ILE A 16 -10.26 4.57 -8.01
C ILE A 16 -11.08 5.80 -8.43
N THR A 17 -10.44 6.78 -9.08
CA THR A 17 -11.17 7.88 -9.69
C THR A 17 -11.75 7.43 -11.04
N ILE A 18 -13.07 7.38 -11.17
CA ILE A 18 -13.72 7.20 -12.49
C ILE A 18 -14.17 8.57 -13.03
N PRO A 19 -14.03 8.84 -14.33
CA PRO A 19 -14.54 10.06 -14.96
C PRO A 19 -16.06 10.22 -14.80
N GLU A 20 -16.54 11.44 -14.54
CA GLU A 20 -17.96 11.78 -14.33
C GLU A 20 -18.91 11.33 -15.47
N SER A 21 -18.39 11.03 -16.66
CA SER A 21 -19.17 10.64 -17.84
C SER A 21 -19.61 9.17 -17.87
N ASN A 22 -19.17 8.32 -16.93
CA ASN A 22 -19.38 6.87 -17.00
C ASN A 22 -20.41 6.34 -16.00
N THR A 23 -21.36 5.56 -16.51
CA THR A 23 -22.44 4.88 -15.78
C THR A 23 -22.04 3.53 -15.20
N THR A 24 -20.76 3.16 -15.25
CA THR A 24 -20.27 1.85 -14.80
C THR A 24 -19.79 1.95 -13.36
N HIS A 25 -20.40 1.18 -12.47
CA HIS A 25 -20.13 1.21 -11.05
C HIS A 25 -18.89 0.36 -10.79
N LEU A 26 -17.69 0.92 -10.61
CA LEU A 26 -16.65 0.17 -9.90
C LEU A 26 -16.79 0.40 -8.41
N VAL A 27 -16.37 -0.58 -7.62
CA VAL A 27 -16.32 -0.51 -6.17
C VAL A 27 -14.91 -0.87 -5.72
N ALA A 28 -14.36 -0.07 -4.80
CA ALA A 28 -13.08 -0.29 -4.16
C ALA A 28 -13.37 -0.92 -2.79
N LEU A 29 -12.87 -2.13 -2.61
CA LEU A 29 -13.03 -2.89 -1.37
C LEU A 29 -11.67 -3.01 -0.70
N PRO A 30 -11.43 -2.33 0.43
CA PRO A 30 -10.17 -2.48 1.17
C PRO A 30 -9.90 -3.95 1.49
N ALA A 31 -8.78 -4.48 1.01
CA ALA A 31 -8.46 -5.90 1.06
C ALA A 31 -7.40 -6.22 2.12
N LEU A 32 -6.35 -5.40 2.20
CA LEU A 32 -5.24 -5.53 3.14
C LEU A 32 -4.51 -4.19 3.27
N ALA A 33 -3.57 -4.09 4.20
CA ALA A 33 -2.66 -2.96 4.27
C ALA A 33 -1.19 -3.41 4.28
N GLY A 34 -0.32 -2.53 3.79
CA GLY A 34 1.12 -2.73 3.80
C GLY A 34 1.88 -1.41 3.97
N GLY A 35 3.15 -1.52 4.31
CA GLY A 35 4.06 -0.39 4.43
C GLY A 35 4.91 -0.20 3.19
N LEU A 36 5.05 1.05 2.78
CA LEU A 36 6.15 1.49 1.92
C LEU A 36 7.40 1.69 2.78
N VAL A 37 8.49 1.05 2.40
CA VAL A 37 9.78 1.11 3.07
C VAL A 37 10.73 1.92 2.22
N ILE A 38 11.45 2.85 2.87
CA ILE A 38 12.59 3.52 2.24
C ILE A 38 13.79 2.59 2.32
N ALA A 39 14.00 1.83 1.25
CA ALA A 39 15.09 0.88 1.14
C ALA A 39 16.32 1.59 0.55
N TYR A 40 17.48 1.42 1.15
CA TYR A 40 18.71 2.10 0.73
C TYR A 40 19.93 1.20 0.84
N ASN A 41 21.01 1.57 0.14
CA ASN A 41 22.30 0.89 0.19
C ASN A 41 23.40 1.90 0.50
N LEU A 42 23.95 1.85 1.72
CA LEU A 42 25.10 2.68 2.14
C LEU A 42 26.42 1.94 1.93
N ASN A 43 26.65 1.48 0.70
CA ASN A 43 27.84 0.68 0.36
C ASN A 43 28.00 -0.53 1.30
N ALA A 44 26.93 -1.33 1.42
CA ALA A 44 26.88 -2.51 2.29
C ALA A 44 26.91 -2.25 3.80
N ALA A 45 26.93 -1.00 4.26
CA ALA A 45 26.81 -0.73 5.69
C ALA A 45 25.45 -1.21 6.21
N LYS A 46 25.47 -1.97 7.31
CA LYS A 46 24.26 -2.53 7.92
C LYS A 46 23.60 -1.61 8.95
N THR A 47 24.01 -0.35 9.00
CA THR A 47 23.46 0.64 9.94
C THR A 47 22.09 1.11 9.48
N VAL A 48 21.14 1.14 10.40
CA VAL A 48 19.78 1.65 10.16
C VAL A 48 19.80 3.18 10.07
N VAL A 49 19.30 3.72 8.97
CA VAL A 49 19.13 5.16 8.74
C VAL A 49 17.76 5.60 9.22
N LYS A 50 17.75 6.74 9.89
CA LYS A 50 16.56 7.48 10.31
C LYS A 50 16.25 8.57 9.30
N PHE A 51 15.09 8.49 8.67
CA PHE A 51 14.59 9.51 7.75
C PHE A 51 13.59 10.40 8.47
N SER A 52 14.00 11.62 8.80
CA SER A 52 13.12 12.61 9.41
C SER A 52 12.08 13.14 8.44
N ARG A 53 10.98 13.66 8.97
CA ARG A 53 9.93 14.36 8.19
C ARG A 53 10.50 15.54 7.42
N LYS A 54 11.62 16.12 7.92
CA LYS A 54 12.37 17.19 7.25
C LYS A 54 13.26 16.69 6.12
N ALA A 55 13.99 15.60 6.33
CA ALA A 55 14.93 15.12 5.33
C ALA A 55 14.24 14.39 4.18
N LEU A 56 13.22 13.58 4.46
CA LEU A 56 12.65 12.65 3.48
C LEU A 56 12.04 13.35 2.24
N PRO A 57 11.19 14.40 2.37
CA PRO A 57 10.69 15.13 1.21
C PRO A 57 11.81 15.80 0.41
N ARG A 58 12.81 16.34 1.10
CA ARG A 58 13.94 17.05 0.48
C ARG A 58 14.91 16.11 -0.24
N ILE A 59 14.97 14.83 0.14
CA ILE A 59 15.66 13.81 -0.66
C ILE A 59 14.93 13.64 -2.00
N PHE A 60 13.63 13.37 -1.94
CA PHE A 60 12.85 13.00 -3.12
C PHE A 60 12.60 14.17 -4.10
N ASP A 61 12.66 15.42 -3.62
CA ASP A 61 12.63 16.60 -4.47
C ASP A 61 13.99 17.00 -5.05
N GLY A 62 15.07 16.40 -4.54
CA GLY A 62 16.45 16.60 -4.98
C GLY A 62 17.18 17.78 -4.32
N THR A 63 16.62 18.37 -3.27
CA THR A 63 17.30 19.40 -2.47
C THR A 63 18.44 18.79 -1.64
N ILE A 64 18.19 17.63 -1.03
CA ILE A 64 19.21 16.83 -0.36
C ILE A 64 19.81 15.87 -1.38
N THR A 65 21.06 16.14 -1.76
CA THR A 65 21.76 15.41 -2.83
C THR A 65 22.88 14.51 -2.33
N HIS A 66 23.24 14.58 -1.04
CA HIS A 66 24.37 13.85 -0.44
C HIS A 66 24.00 13.28 0.93
N TRP A 67 24.60 12.14 1.27
CA TRP A 67 24.31 11.42 2.52
C TRP A 67 24.74 12.17 3.78
N ASN A 68 25.80 12.98 3.71
CA ASN A 68 26.27 13.82 4.81
C ASN A 68 25.52 15.16 4.96
N HIS A 69 24.38 15.34 4.30
CA HIS A 69 23.60 16.57 4.43
C HIS A 69 23.21 16.84 5.89
N PRO A 70 23.26 18.09 6.41
CA PRO A 70 23.03 18.39 7.82
C PRO A 70 21.71 17.85 8.39
N TYR A 71 20.60 17.92 7.63
CA TYR A 71 19.31 17.35 8.06
C TYR A 71 19.31 15.83 8.20
N LEU A 72 20.15 15.10 7.45
CA LEU A 72 20.32 13.66 7.64
C LEU A 72 21.26 13.36 8.79
N VAL A 73 22.37 14.09 8.89
CA VAL A 73 23.39 13.90 9.94
C VAL A 73 22.85 14.18 11.33
N ALA A 74 21.93 15.13 11.48
CA ALA A 74 21.29 15.46 12.76
C ALA A 74 20.69 14.21 13.45
N ASP A 75 20.04 13.33 12.68
CA ASP A 75 19.45 12.08 13.19
C ASP A 75 20.37 10.86 13.01
N ASN A 76 21.43 11.00 12.20
CA ASN A 76 22.36 9.95 11.82
C ASN A 76 23.82 10.44 11.85
N PRO A 77 24.43 10.64 13.04
CA PRO A 77 25.77 11.22 13.14
C PRO A 77 26.85 10.46 12.35
N PHE A 78 26.68 9.15 12.17
CA PHE A 78 27.58 8.29 11.38
C PHE A 78 27.64 8.66 9.89
N LEU A 79 26.70 9.45 9.37
CA LEU A 79 26.71 9.92 7.98
C LEU A 79 27.62 11.13 7.75
N ALA A 80 28.15 11.77 8.80
CA ALA A 80 28.91 13.02 8.68
C ALA A 80 30.12 12.92 7.72
N THR A 81 30.74 11.75 7.62
CA THR A 81 31.90 11.49 6.73
C THR A 81 31.50 10.90 5.38
N VAL A 82 30.21 10.65 5.13
CA VAL A 82 29.72 10.01 3.91
C VAL A 82 29.42 11.08 2.84
N THR A 83 30.45 11.51 2.14
CA THR A 83 30.35 12.55 1.09
C THR A 83 29.75 12.04 -0.23
N ALA A 84 29.21 10.82 -0.25
CA ALA A 84 28.64 10.24 -1.46
C ALA A 84 27.30 10.89 -1.83
N ALA A 85 27.09 11.09 -3.13
CA ALA A 85 25.82 11.55 -3.66
C ALA A 85 24.71 10.50 -3.46
N ILE A 86 23.50 10.96 -3.23
CA ILE A 86 22.30 10.13 -3.15
C ILE A 86 21.77 9.93 -4.57
N THR A 87 21.57 8.67 -4.96
CA THR A 87 20.88 8.31 -6.20
C THR A 87 19.51 7.71 -5.91
N ILE A 88 18.45 8.32 -6.41
CA ILE A 88 17.07 7.86 -6.21
C ILE A 88 16.71 6.87 -7.31
N VAL A 89 16.33 5.65 -6.94
CA VAL A 89 15.76 4.69 -7.88
C VAL A 89 14.25 4.83 -7.82
N LYS A 90 13.64 5.33 -8.90
CA LYS A 90 12.19 5.55 -9.00
C LYS A 90 11.56 4.65 -10.05
N ARG A 91 10.26 4.40 -9.94
CA ARG A 91 9.50 3.70 -10.98
C ARG A 91 9.42 4.54 -12.25
N SER A 92 9.63 3.92 -13.42
CA SER A 92 9.54 4.60 -14.72
C SER A 92 8.10 4.98 -15.10
N LYS A 93 7.13 4.21 -14.63
CA LYS A 93 5.70 4.52 -14.71
C LYS A 93 5.18 4.81 -13.30
N THR A 94 4.30 5.79 -13.19
CA THR A 94 3.59 6.09 -11.95
C THR A 94 2.78 4.88 -11.48
N THR A 95 3.03 4.42 -10.25
CA THR A 95 2.26 3.35 -9.61
C THR A 95 1.50 3.85 -8.39
N GLY A 96 0.62 3.01 -7.83
CA GLY A 96 -0.04 3.32 -6.56
C GLY A 96 0.94 3.66 -5.45
N SER A 97 2.03 2.90 -5.32
CA SER A 97 3.13 3.20 -4.41
C SER A 97 3.77 4.58 -4.65
N THR A 98 4.00 4.95 -5.91
CA THR A 98 4.53 6.27 -6.27
C THR A 98 3.61 7.39 -5.80
N VAL A 99 2.31 7.27 -6.08
CA VAL A 99 1.31 8.29 -5.73
C VAL A 99 1.11 8.37 -4.22
N ASN A 100 1.06 7.24 -3.51
CA ASN A 100 0.94 7.21 -2.05
C ASN A 100 2.15 7.85 -1.38
N LEU A 101 3.37 7.57 -1.85
CA LEU A 101 4.57 8.25 -1.35
C LEU A 101 4.48 9.76 -1.56
N ILE A 102 4.12 10.23 -2.77
CA ILE A 102 3.97 11.67 -3.05
C ILE A 102 2.96 12.33 -2.10
N LYS A 103 1.80 11.68 -1.86
CA LYS A 103 0.80 12.17 -0.91
C LYS A 103 1.37 12.31 0.51
N ILE A 104 2.12 11.32 0.98
CA ILE A 104 2.77 11.34 2.29
C ILE A 104 3.82 12.46 2.36
N LEU A 105 4.66 12.63 1.33
CA LEU A 105 5.66 13.69 1.30
C LEU A 105 5.00 15.10 1.33
N ALA A 106 3.86 15.27 0.66
CA ALA A 106 3.07 16.49 0.75
C ALA A 106 2.48 16.72 2.16
N MET A 107 2.02 15.66 2.84
CA MET A 107 1.54 15.74 4.23
C MET A 107 2.66 16.10 5.21
N MET A 108 3.85 15.50 5.04
CA MET A 108 5.05 15.84 5.81
C MET A 108 5.45 17.30 5.60
N ASP A 109 5.54 17.76 4.35
CA ASP A 109 5.88 19.15 4.05
C ASP A 109 4.92 20.14 4.72
N LYS A 110 3.61 19.85 4.68
CA LYS A 110 2.57 20.66 5.31
C LYS A 110 2.73 20.70 6.83
N THR A 111 3.06 19.55 7.44
CA THR A 111 3.20 19.44 8.90
C THR A 111 4.46 20.16 9.40
N GLU A 112 5.57 20.06 8.67
CA GLU A 112 6.83 20.75 9.00
C GLU A 112 6.79 22.26 8.73
N GLY A 113 5.77 22.74 8.01
CA GLY A 113 5.56 24.17 7.78
C GLY A 113 6.58 24.80 6.83
N TYR A 114 7.05 24.07 5.82
CA TYR A 114 7.94 24.63 4.80
C TYR A 114 7.30 25.81 4.07
N ALA A 115 8.10 26.85 3.80
CA ALA A 115 7.64 28.02 3.08
C ALA A 115 7.33 27.68 1.61
N GLY A 116 6.19 28.17 1.11
CA GLY A 116 5.74 27.95 -0.26
C GLY A 116 4.85 26.71 -0.43
N VAL A 117 4.48 26.43 -1.69
CA VAL A 117 3.69 25.24 -2.02
C VAL A 117 4.62 24.04 -2.09
N SER A 118 4.29 22.96 -1.38
CA SER A 118 5.01 21.68 -1.49
C SER A 118 5.09 21.26 -2.97
N PRO A 119 6.28 20.90 -3.50
CA PRO A 119 6.39 20.45 -4.88
C PRO A 119 5.52 19.20 -5.13
N PHE A 120 5.35 18.36 -4.11
CA PHE A 120 4.50 17.15 -4.15
C PHE A 120 3.00 17.46 -4.21
N SER A 121 2.59 18.71 -3.98
CA SER A 121 1.20 19.17 -4.17
C SER A 121 0.94 19.73 -5.57
N VAL A 122 1.98 19.86 -6.42
CA VAL A 122 1.85 20.38 -7.78
C VAL A 122 1.45 19.22 -8.72
N PRO A 123 0.32 19.32 -9.45
CA PRO A 123 -0.08 18.29 -10.40
C PRO A 123 1.00 18.00 -11.44
N GLY A 124 1.32 16.72 -11.64
CA GLY A 124 2.34 16.26 -12.59
C GLY A 124 3.78 16.31 -12.07
N TYR A 125 4.03 16.85 -10.88
CA TYR A 125 5.29 16.68 -10.18
C TYR A 125 5.32 15.33 -9.47
N TYR A 126 6.43 14.60 -9.59
CA TYR A 126 6.62 13.31 -8.91
C TYR A 126 7.85 13.36 -8.01
N PHE A 127 9.03 13.10 -8.59
CA PHE A 127 10.31 13.13 -7.91
C PHE A 127 11.32 13.86 -8.80
N SER A 128 12.40 14.34 -8.19
CA SER A 128 13.51 14.95 -8.91
C SER A 128 13.99 14.10 -10.09
N MET A 129 14.37 14.74 -11.19
CA MET A 129 15.04 14.08 -12.33
C MET A 129 16.56 14.08 -12.16
N ASN A 130 17.12 15.08 -11.49
CA ASN A 130 18.56 15.39 -11.56
C ASN A 130 19.45 14.31 -10.93
N ASN A 131 18.95 13.58 -9.92
CA ASN A 131 19.68 12.50 -9.23
C ASN A 131 18.88 11.19 -9.20
N SER A 132 18.13 10.89 -10.28
CA SER A 132 17.25 9.72 -10.33
C SER A 132 17.57 8.77 -11.47
N VAL A 133 17.46 7.47 -11.20
CA VAL A 133 17.42 6.40 -12.21
C VAL A 133 16.04 5.75 -12.23
N ALA A 134 15.59 5.32 -13.40
CA ALA A 134 14.26 4.75 -13.59
C ALA A 134 14.30 3.23 -13.63
N ALA A 135 13.39 2.58 -12.89
CA ALA A 135 13.19 1.14 -12.86
C ALA A 135 11.79 0.78 -13.40
N ALA A 136 11.73 -0.18 -14.33
CA ALA A 136 10.47 -0.58 -14.96
C ALA A 136 9.50 -1.26 -13.97
N THR A 137 10.03 -2.12 -13.10
CA THR A 137 9.27 -2.91 -12.13
C THR A 137 9.78 -2.68 -10.71
N THR A 138 8.99 -3.05 -9.71
CA THR A 138 9.46 -2.97 -8.31
C THR A 138 10.63 -3.90 -8.06
N SER A 139 10.61 -5.11 -8.64
CA SER A 139 11.75 -6.04 -8.56
C SER A 139 13.02 -5.48 -9.21
N ALA A 140 12.91 -4.78 -10.34
CA ALA A 140 14.06 -4.11 -10.96
C ALA A 140 14.61 -3.00 -10.06
N ALA A 141 13.75 -2.23 -9.38
CA ALA A 141 14.19 -1.22 -8.42
C ALA A 141 14.96 -1.86 -7.25
N GLY A 142 14.45 -2.99 -6.73
CA GLY A 142 15.12 -3.81 -5.72
C GLY A 142 16.49 -4.32 -6.14
N VAL A 143 16.64 -4.81 -7.38
CA VAL A 143 17.94 -5.26 -7.91
C VAL A 143 18.93 -4.09 -8.01
N ILE A 144 18.46 -2.93 -8.49
CA ILE A 144 19.32 -1.75 -8.63
C ILE A 144 19.82 -1.30 -7.26
N ILE A 145 18.92 -1.13 -6.28
CA ILE A 145 19.36 -0.68 -4.95
C ILE A 145 20.22 -1.72 -4.22
N GLY A 146 19.94 -3.01 -4.40
CA GLY A 146 20.74 -4.08 -3.82
C GLY A 146 22.18 -4.12 -4.34
N SER A 147 22.39 -3.68 -5.59
CA SER A 147 23.67 -3.80 -6.30
C SER A 147 24.48 -2.51 -6.39
N ILE A 148 23.84 -1.34 -6.33
CA ILE A 148 24.49 -0.05 -6.55
C ILE A 148 24.56 0.71 -5.22
N PRO A 149 25.76 0.95 -4.67
CA PRO A 149 25.95 1.78 -3.48
C PRO A 149 25.36 3.18 -3.61
N TRP A 150 25.06 3.79 -2.46
CA TRP A 150 24.59 5.17 -2.32
C TRP A 150 23.23 5.44 -2.95
N THR A 151 22.47 4.39 -3.20
CA THR A 151 21.12 4.46 -3.75
C THR A 151 20.06 4.37 -2.66
N LEU A 152 18.88 4.91 -2.95
CA LEU A 152 17.66 4.64 -2.19
C LEU A 152 16.44 4.54 -3.10
N THR A 153 15.40 3.86 -2.62
CA THR A 153 14.13 3.68 -3.32
C THR A 153 12.98 3.53 -2.32
N TYR A 154 11.79 3.35 -2.83
CA TYR A 154 10.59 2.98 -2.08
C TYR A 154 10.06 1.65 -2.61
N LEU A 155 9.92 0.66 -1.73
CA LEU A 155 9.38 -0.67 -2.05
C LEU A 155 8.27 -0.98 -1.05
N ASN A 156 7.36 -1.91 -1.38
CA ASN A 156 6.60 -2.53 -0.31
C ASN A 156 7.55 -3.32 0.59
N GLN A 157 7.16 -3.50 1.85
CA GLN A 157 7.94 -4.19 2.87
C GLN A 157 8.37 -5.61 2.48
N TYR A 158 7.53 -6.36 1.73
CA TYR A 158 7.82 -7.73 1.34
C TYR A 158 8.97 -7.74 0.33
N GLU A 159 8.89 -6.92 -0.72
CA GLU A 159 9.95 -6.79 -1.70
C GLU A 159 11.22 -6.19 -1.09
N ALA A 160 11.11 -5.21 -0.19
CA ALA A 160 12.28 -4.73 0.55
C ALA A 160 12.95 -5.89 1.32
N THR A 161 12.16 -6.71 2.02
CA THR A 161 12.67 -7.85 2.78
C THR A 161 13.28 -8.91 1.85
N GLN A 162 12.56 -9.33 0.81
CA GLN A 162 13.05 -10.33 -0.14
C GLN A 162 14.31 -9.85 -0.86
N GLN A 163 14.35 -8.58 -1.28
CA GLN A 163 15.51 -8.04 -1.98
C GLN A 163 16.69 -7.81 -1.04
N CYS A 164 16.47 -7.49 0.24
CA CYS A 164 17.57 -7.38 1.19
C CYS A 164 18.03 -8.75 1.75
N LEU A 165 17.21 -9.81 1.65
CA LEU A 165 17.55 -11.18 2.04
C LEU A 165 18.10 -12.04 0.89
N ALA A 166 17.67 -11.80 -0.35
CA ALA A 166 18.10 -12.57 -1.51
C ALA A 166 19.62 -12.38 -1.72
N ALA A 167 20.34 -13.51 -1.70
CA ALA A 167 21.69 -13.72 -2.22
C ALA A 167 22.81 -12.69 -1.85
N GLY A 168 22.68 -11.93 -0.77
CA GLY A 168 23.74 -11.01 -0.30
C GLY A 168 23.60 -9.57 -0.78
N PHE A 169 22.40 -9.14 -1.20
CA PHE A 169 22.14 -7.74 -1.49
C PHE A 169 22.26 -6.85 -0.24
N ASN A 170 22.77 -5.65 -0.47
CA ASN A 170 23.33 -4.80 0.58
C ASN A 170 22.37 -3.70 1.07
N CYS A 171 21.07 -3.90 0.88
CA CYS A 171 20.06 -2.93 1.27
C CYS A 171 19.48 -3.17 2.67
N ILE A 172 18.92 -2.11 3.25
CA ILE A 172 18.14 -2.12 4.50
C ILE A 172 16.97 -1.14 4.36
N GLY A 173 15.85 -1.42 5.04
CA GLY A 173 14.76 -0.47 5.25
C GLY A 173 15.03 0.49 6.40
N GLY A 174 14.94 1.79 6.15
CA GLY A 174 15.14 2.81 7.18
C GLY A 174 13.94 3.00 8.10
N MET A 175 14.19 3.65 9.24
CA MET A 175 13.15 4.14 10.13
C MET A 175 12.62 5.47 9.62
N VAL A 176 11.32 5.72 9.76
CA VAL A 176 10.70 6.99 9.36
C VAL A 176 10.14 7.70 10.57
N GLN A 177 10.33 9.02 10.62
CA GLN A 177 9.83 9.85 11.71
C GLN A 177 8.31 10.03 11.63
N HIS A 178 7.64 9.66 12.71
CA HIS A 178 6.23 9.91 12.98
C HIS A 178 6.00 11.37 13.39
N VAL A 179 4.75 11.84 13.35
CA VAL A 179 4.40 13.24 13.64
C VAL A 179 4.72 13.67 15.08
N ASP A 180 4.80 12.72 16.02
CA ASP A 180 5.25 12.98 17.40
C ASP A 180 6.78 13.04 17.56
N GLY A 181 7.53 12.92 16.47
CA GLY A 181 8.99 12.97 16.45
C GLY A 181 9.69 11.62 16.69
N THR A 182 8.94 10.56 17.04
CA THR A 182 9.51 9.20 17.19
C THR A 182 9.88 8.60 15.84
N PHE A 183 10.90 7.74 15.80
CA PHE A 183 11.27 7.00 14.59
C PHE A 183 10.72 5.59 14.67
N LEU A 184 10.02 5.16 13.61
CA LEU A 184 9.33 3.87 13.58
C LEU A 184 9.88 3.00 12.45
N ASN A 185 10.02 1.70 12.73
CA ASN A 185 10.24 0.67 11.71
C ASN A 185 8.91 0.29 11.07
N CYS A 186 8.96 -0.22 9.83
CA CYS A 186 7.82 -0.86 9.20
C CYS A 186 7.63 -2.28 9.77
N THR A 187 6.75 -2.44 10.75
CA THR A 187 6.38 -3.76 11.32
C THR A 187 4.88 -4.00 11.21
N THR A 188 4.45 -5.26 11.23
CA THR A 188 3.01 -5.61 11.28
C THR A 188 2.30 -4.86 12.41
N GLN A 189 2.93 -4.72 13.59
CA GLN A 189 2.37 -3.95 14.70
C GLN A 189 2.15 -2.47 14.37
N SER A 190 3.17 -1.78 13.85
CA SER A 190 3.05 -0.34 13.54
C SER A 190 2.09 -0.06 12.38
N LEU A 191 1.98 -0.99 11.44
CA LEU A 191 1.02 -0.94 10.35
C LEU A 191 -0.41 -1.16 10.88
N SER A 192 -0.61 -2.14 11.77
CA SER A 192 -1.91 -2.42 12.41
C SER A 192 -2.41 -1.23 13.22
N ILE A 193 -1.53 -0.50 13.91
CA ILE A 193 -1.89 0.74 14.61
C ILE A 193 -2.43 1.78 13.62
N ALA A 194 -1.77 1.99 12.48
CA ALA A 194 -2.24 2.91 11.45
C ALA A 194 -3.62 2.51 10.89
N VAL A 195 -3.80 1.22 10.58
CA VAL A 195 -5.07 0.67 10.07
C VAL A 195 -6.21 0.78 11.09
N ALA A 196 -5.94 0.54 12.38
CA ALA A 196 -6.96 0.63 13.44
C ALA A 196 -7.44 2.06 13.71
N ASN A 197 -6.70 3.07 13.25
CA ASN A 197 -6.96 4.49 13.52
C ASN A 197 -7.33 5.28 12.26
N VAL A 198 -7.78 4.60 11.20
CA VAL A 198 -8.35 5.24 10.01
C VAL A 198 -9.71 5.86 10.33
N ASP A 199 -10.06 6.93 9.60
CA ASP A 199 -11.36 7.58 9.73
C ASP A 199 -12.46 6.71 9.09
N MET A 200 -13.09 5.86 9.89
CA MET A 200 -14.11 4.92 9.45
C MET A 200 -15.36 5.57 8.85
N LYS A 201 -15.64 6.87 9.12
CA LYS A 201 -16.75 7.60 8.47
C LYS A 201 -16.57 7.69 6.97
N LYS A 202 -15.33 7.62 6.50
CA LYS A 202 -14.99 7.59 5.07
C LYS A 202 -15.32 6.27 4.39
N LEU A 203 -15.64 5.22 5.16
CA LEU A 203 -16.04 3.92 4.64
C LEU A 203 -17.54 3.84 4.33
N ASP A 204 -18.36 4.77 4.82
CA ASP A 204 -19.83 4.69 4.75
C ASP A 204 -20.41 4.76 3.34
N SER A 205 -19.64 5.24 2.37
CA SER A 205 -20.07 5.21 0.98
C SER A 205 -19.72 3.87 0.30
N LEU A 206 -18.72 3.12 0.80
CA LEU A 206 -17.98 2.07 0.07
C LEU A 206 -17.72 2.46 -1.40
N ASN A 207 -17.72 3.75 -1.68
CA ASN A 207 -17.85 4.28 -3.02
C ASN A 207 -16.48 4.75 -3.48
N ILE A 208 -16.10 4.32 -4.68
CA ILE A 208 -14.82 4.65 -5.31
C ILE A 208 -14.61 6.15 -5.51
N TYR A 209 -15.69 6.94 -5.56
CA TYR A 209 -15.67 8.34 -5.98
C TYR A 209 -15.38 9.33 -4.84
N ASN A 210 -15.50 8.93 -3.57
CA ASN A 210 -15.26 9.83 -2.44
C ASN A 210 -14.27 9.22 -1.42
N SER A 211 -13.55 10.11 -0.75
CA SER A 211 -12.46 9.90 0.22
C SER A 211 -12.28 8.43 0.64
N THR A 212 -11.41 7.70 -0.04
CA THR A 212 -11.09 6.33 0.39
C THR A 212 -10.53 6.34 1.79
N LEU A 213 -10.82 5.25 2.50
CA LEU A 213 -10.11 4.87 3.70
C LEU A 213 -8.60 4.99 3.45
N SER A 214 -7.93 5.78 4.27
CA SER A 214 -6.51 6.09 4.11
C SER A 214 -5.79 5.87 5.42
N ALA A 215 -4.75 5.05 5.37
CA ALA A 215 -3.82 4.83 6.47
C ALA A 215 -2.51 5.64 6.32
N LEU A 216 -2.47 6.57 5.35
CA LEU A 216 -1.32 7.43 5.10
C LEU A 216 -1.14 8.44 6.25
N ASP A 217 0.06 8.51 6.84
CA ASP A 217 0.49 9.48 7.85
C ASP A 217 -0.51 9.66 9.02
N VAL A 218 -1.09 8.55 9.50
CA VAL A 218 -2.00 8.53 10.66
C VAL A 218 -1.25 9.01 11.91
N SER A 219 -1.83 9.93 12.67
CA SER A 219 -1.18 10.60 13.82
C SER A 219 -1.22 9.80 15.13
N ALA A 220 -1.84 8.63 15.13
CA ALA A 220 -1.90 7.77 16.31
C ALA A 220 -0.47 7.31 16.71
N PRO A 221 -0.04 7.49 17.98
CA PRO A 221 1.30 7.11 18.40
C PRO A 221 1.64 5.66 18.03
N GLY A 222 2.81 5.46 17.40
CA GLY A 222 3.26 4.15 16.93
C GLY A 222 2.71 3.72 15.56
N ALA A 223 1.86 4.53 14.90
CA ALA A 223 1.43 4.32 13.53
C ALA A 223 2.59 4.57 12.56
N TYR A 224 2.92 3.59 11.72
CA TYR A 224 3.97 3.78 10.72
C TYR A 224 3.50 4.78 9.63
N PRO A 225 4.25 5.87 9.36
CA PRO A 225 3.75 6.96 8.51
C PRO A 225 3.47 6.55 7.05
N LEU A 226 4.18 5.54 6.54
CA LEU A 226 4.13 5.09 5.16
C LEU A 226 3.19 3.90 4.95
N THR A 227 2.12 3.80 5.75
CA THR A 227 1.11 2.73 5.66
C THR A 227 0.09 3.02 4.57
N ALA A 228 -0.14 2.09 3.66
CA ALA A 228 -1.16 2.19 2.61
C ALA A 228 -2.12 1.00 2.66
N ILE A 229 -3.39 1.28 2.37
CA ILE A 229 -4.43 0.25 2.18
C ILE A 229 -4.48 -0.10 0.69
N CYS A 230 -4.44 -1.39 0.38
CA CYS A 230 -4.65 -1.92 -0.96
C CYS A 230 -6.10 -2.37 -1.11
N ASN A 231 -6.73 -2.00 -2.21
CA ASN A 231 -8.14 -2.26 -2.48
C ASN A 231 -8.27 -3.28 -3.61
N TRP A 232 -9.30 -4.11 -3.54
CA TRP A 232 -9.84 -4.74 -4.74
C TRP A 232 -10.74 -3.80 -5.49
N ALA A 233 -10.68 -3.87 -6.81
CA ALA A 233 -11.58 -3.17 -7.74
C ALA A 233 -12.52 -4.20 -8.36
N ILE A 234 -13.83 -4.02 -8.22
CA ILE A 234 -14.84 -4.85 -8.88
C ILE A 234 -15.90 -4.00 -9.58
N ASN A 235 -16.50 -4.53 -10.65
CA ASN A 235 -17.79 -4.06 -11.14
C ASN A 235 -18.87 -4.99 -10.57
N PRO A 236 -19.59 -4.63 -9.49
CA PRO A 236 -20.54 -5.53 -8.84
C PRO A 236 -21.72 -5.89 -9.75
N ASP A 237 -22.06 -5.04 -10.71
CA ASP A 237 -23.16 -5.28 -11.66
C ASP A 237 -22.74 -6.18 -12.84
N SER A 238 -21.44 -6.36 -13.05
CA SER A 238 -20.88 -7.12 -14.17
C SER A 238 -19.51 -7.68 -13.85
N ILE A 239 -19.43 -8.55 -12.84
CA ILE A 239 -18.20 -9.24 -12.45
C ILE A 239 -17.77 -10.21 -13.55
N SER A 240 -18.68 -11.03 -14.04
CA SER A 240 -18.46 -11.93 -15.18
C SER A 240 -19.81 -12.20 -15.87
N PRO A 241 -19.84 -12.46 -17.19
CA PRO A 241 -21.03 -12.98 -17.86
C PRO A 241 -21.40 -14.41 -17.41
N SER A 242 -20.47 -15.13 -16.76
CA SER A 242 -20.68 -16.46 -16.22
C SER A 242 -21.15 -16.40 -14.76
N TYR A 243 -22.29 -17.03 -14.48
CA TYR A 243 -22.78 -17.21 -13.11
C TYR A 243 -21.72 -17.89 -12.23
N VAL A 244 -21.09 -18.96 -12.75
CA VAL A 244 -20.10 -19.76 -12.03
C VAL A 244 -18.88 -18.92 -11.69
N ASP A 245 -18.35 -18.17 -12.64
CA ASP A 245 -17.16 -17.34 -12.41
C ASP A 245 -17.44 -16.19 -11.45
N THR A 246 -18.66 -15.63 -11.52
CA THR A 246 -19.11 -14.61 -10.56
C THR A 246 -19.12 -15.18 -9.14
N VAL A 247 -19.74 -16.35 -8.94
CA VAL A 247 -19.77 -17.03 -7.62
C VAL A 247 -18.35 -17.32 -7.11
N TRP A 248 -17.47 -17.84 -7.95
CA TRP A 248 -16.09 -18.15 -7.54
C TRP A 248 -15.25 -16.91 -7.24
N THR A 249 -15.43 -15.83 -8.00
CA THR A 249 -14.76 -14.55 -7.73
C THR A 249 -15.13 -14.02 -6.36
N LEU A 250 -16.43 -14.01 -6.06
CA LEU A 250 -16.92 -13.60 -4.75
C LEU A 250 -16.39 -14.52 -3.65
N ARG A 251 -16.51 -15.85 -3.81
CA ARG A 251 -16.01 -16.83 -2.84
C ARG A 251 -14.52 -16.64 -2.55
N PHE A 252 -13.69 -16.41 -3.56
CA PHE A 252 -12.28 -16.09 -3.39
C PHE A 252 -12.08 -14.87 -2.50
N MET A 253 -12.82 -13.78 -2.76
CA MET A 253 -12.76 -12.56 -1.97
C MET A 253 -13.15 -12.77 -0.51
N TRP A 254 -14.25 -13.49 -0.28
CA TRP A 254 -14.66 -13.88 1.07
C TRP A 254 -13.60 -14.73 1.77
N TYR A 255 -13.07 -15.74 1.07
CA TYR A 255 -12.07 -16.66 1.60
C TYR A 255 -10.82 -15.91 2.03
N PHE A 256 -10.32 -15.00 1.20
CA PHE A 256 -9.17 -14.18 1.56
C PHE A 256 -9.38 -13.35 2.84
N PHE A 257 -10.56 -12.74 3.05
CA PHE A 257 -10.84 -12.01 4.30
C PHE A 257 -10.94 -12.89 5.54
N LYS A 258 -11.33 -14.16 5.37
CA LYS A 258 -11.44 -15.11 6.49
C LYS A 258 -10.15 -15.82 6.83
N HIS A 259 -9.14 -15.68 5.98
CA HIS A 259 -7.84 -16.30 6.10
C HIS A 259 -6.75 -15.22 6.21
N PRO A 260 -6.67 -14.49 7.34
CA PRO A 260 -5.71 -13.41 7.54
C PRO A 260 -4.24 -13.85 7.29
N GLU A 261 -3.95 -15.13 7.50
CA GLU A 261 -2.64 -15.74 7.31
C GLU A 261 -2.08 -15.53 5.89
N PHE A 262 -2.92 -15.40 4.86
CA PHE A 262 -2.44 -15.16 3.49
C PHE A 262 -1.68 -13.85 3.35
N SER A 263 -2.10 -12.84 4.12
CA SER A 263 -1.44 -11.53 4.14
C SER A 263 -0.35 -11.47 5.22
N GLU A 264 -0.62 -11.99 6.41
CA GLU A 264 0.26 -11.86 7.58
C GLU A 264 1.58 -12.62 7.43
N GLN A 265 1.56 -13.79 6.78
CA GLN A 265 2.79 -14.55 6.51
C GLN A 265 3.79 -13.81 5.59
N LEU A 266 3.31 -12.83 4.84
CA LEU A 266 4.12 -11.98 3.95
C LEU A 266 4.45 -10.63 4.59
N GLY A 267 4.09 -10.43 5.86
CA GLY A 267 4.29 -9.21 6.63
C GLY A 267 3.20 -8.15 6.46
N TYR A 268 2.20 -8.36 5.62
CA TYR A 268 1.09 -7.42 5.46
C TYR A 268 0.11 -7.49 6.65
N VAL A 269 -0.74 -6.48 6.77
CA VAL A 269 -1.81 -6.45 7.77
C VAL A 269 -3.13 -6.86 7.13
N SER A 270 -3.72 -7.94 7.66
CA SER A 270 -5.08 -8.32 7.30
C SER A 270 -6.08 -7.32 7.86
N VAL A 271 -7.07 -6.94 7.07
CA VAL A 271 -8.25 -6.21 7.57
C VAL A 271 -9.41 -7.16 7.91
N GLY A 272 -9.22 -8.47 7.76
CA GLY A 272 -10.25 -9.52 7.87
C GLY A 272 -11.05 -9.54 9.19
N ASN A 273 -10.39 -9.19 10.30
CA ASN A 273 -11.00 -9.14 11.64
C ASN A 273 -11.40 -7.73 12.08
N SER A 274 -11.55 -6.79 11.14
CA SER A 274 -11.90 -5.39 11.43
C SER A 274 -13.31 -5.04 10.97
N GLU A 275 -13.79 -3.86 11.37
CA GLU A 275 -15.02 -3.28 10.85
C GLU A 275 -14.97 -3.12 9.32
N ILE A 276 -13.78 -2.88 8.75
CA ILE A 276 -13.55 -2.79 7.31
C ILE A 276 -14.01 -4.07 6.61
N ALA A 277 -13.54 -5.24 7.06
CA ALA A 277 -13.98 -6.51 6.50
C ALA A 277 -15.46 -6.76 6.72
N THR A 278 -16.03 -6.36 7.87
CA THR A 278 -17.47 -6.50 8.11
C THR A 278 -18.29 -5.74 7.07
N LYS A 279 -17.94 -4.48 6.77
CA LYS A 279 -18.60 -3.69 5.72
C LYS A 279 -18.38 -4.29 4.33
N THR A 280 -17.15 -4.67 3.99
CA THR A 280 -16.84 -5.32 2.71
C THR A 280 -17.61 -6.62 2.51
N LEU A 281 -17.61 -7.52 3.49
CA LEU A 281 -18.33 -8.80 3.41
C LEU A 281 -19.84 -8.61 3.34
N THR A 282 -20.37 -7.57 4.00
CA THR A 282 -21.80 -7.20 3.91
C THR A 282 -22.14 -6.71 2.51
N PHE A 283 -21.28 -5.89 1.91
CA PHE A 283 -21.42 -5.45 0.53
C PHE A 283 -21.40 -6.62 -0.46
N LEU A 284 -20.41 -7.51 -0.35
CA LEU A 284 -20.28 -8.68 -1.22
C LEU A 284 -21.55 -9.56 -1.20
N LYS A 285 -22.20 -9.68 -0.04
CA LYS A 285 -23.47 -10.43 0.10
C LYS A 285 -24.65 -9.79 -0.63
N GLY A 286 -24.62 -8.48 -0.82
CA GLY A 286 -25.66 -7.74 -1.55
C GLY A 286 -25.57 -7.91 -3.06
N ILE A 287 -24.47 -8.43 -3.59
CA ILE A 287 -24.26 -8.58 -5.04
C ILE A 287 -25.18 -9.68 -5.60
N LYS A 288 -25.80 -9.37 -6.74
CA LYS A 288 -26.75 -10.23 -7.45
C LYS A 288 -26.27 -10.51 -8.87
N PHE A 289 -26.67 -11.65 -9.41
CA PHE A 289 -26.49 -12.00 -10.83
C PHE A 289 -27.87 -12.19 -11.46
N ASN A 290 -28.21 -11.37 -12.46
CA ASN A 290 -29.54 -11.38 -13.10
C ASN A 290 -30.70 -11.33 -12.09
N GLY A 291 -30.55 -10.51 -11.04
CA GLY A 291 -31.54 -10.37 -9.97
C GLY A 291 -31.54 -11.50 -8.93
N GLN A 292 -30.80 -12.60 -9.15
CA GLN A 292 -30.63 -13.68 -8.19
C GLN A 292 -29.52 -13.35 -7.19
N GLN A 293 -29.79 -13.58 -5.91
CA GLN A 293 -28.78 -13.47 -4.87
C GLN A 293 -27.69 -14.53 -5.06
N LEU A 294 -26.44 -14.16 -4.85
CA LEU A 294 -25.30 -15.05 -5.11
C LEU A 294 -24.81 -15.78 -3.85
N TYR A 295 -24.91 -15.14 -2.69
CA TYR A 295 -24.50 -15.68 -1.39
C TYR A 295 -25.68 -16.14 -0.56
N GLY A 296 -25.56 -17.31 0.06
CA GLY A 296 -26.58 -17.90 0.94
C GLY A 296 -27.61 -18.74 0.19
N ASN A 297 -27.40 -18.97 -1.10
CA ASN A 297 -28.24 -19.84 -1.94
C ASN A 297 -27.60 -21.21 -2.20
N SER A 298 -26.30 -21.37 -1.96
CA SER A 298 -25.67 -22.68 -1.90
C SER A 298 -25.60 -23.16 -0.46
N ILE A 299 -25.89 -24.44 -0.21
CA ILE A 299 -25.64 -25.11 1.09
C ILE A 299 -24.18 -24.99 1.54
N CYS A 300 -23.28 -24.66 0.61
CA CYS A 300 -21.85 -24.49 0.80
C CYS A 300 -21.38 -23.06 0.95
N ASP A 301 -22.29 -22.10 0.86
CA ASP A 301 -21.92 -20.73 1.13
C ASP A 301 -21.71 -20.54 2.63
N PRO A 302 -20.60 -19.92 3.04
CA PRO A 302 -20.39 -19.62 4.44
C PRO A 302 -21.26 -18.46 4.93
N LEU A 303 -21.70 -18.56 6.18
CA LEU A 303 -22.42 -17.51 6.91
C LEU A 303 -21.47 -16.36 7.32
N ILE A 304 -21.97 -15.17 7.71
CA ILE A 304 -21.03 -14.04 8.02
C ILE A 304 -20.08 -14.39 9.17
N ASN A 305 -20.55 -15.23 10.11
CA ASN A 305 -19.82 -15.69 11.28
C ASN A 305 -18.77 -16.77 10.94
N GLY A 306 -18.60 -17.15 9.67
CA GLY A 306 -17.61 -18.13 9.24
C GLY A 306 -18.05 -19.59 9.36
N SER A 307 -19.23 -19.88 9.91
CA SER A 307 -19.77 -21.25 9.91
C SER A 307 -20.37 -21.61 8.55
N TYR A 308 -20.37 -22.90 8.23
CA TYR A 308 -21.02 -23.46 7.04
C TYR A 308 -22.27 -24.23 7.46
N THR A 309 -23.30 -24.20 6.61
CA THR A 309 -24.42 -25.13 6.76
C THR A 309 -24.00 -26.53 6.32
N ASN A 310 -23.30 -26.65 5.17
CA ASN A 310 -22.55 -27.82 4.73
C ASN A 310 -21.18 -27.36 4.18
N PRO A 311 -20.03 -27.83 4.69
CA PRO A 311 -18.72 -27.34 4.27
C PRO A 311 -18.39 -27.72 2.82
N CYS A 312 -17.65 -26.86 2.13
CA CYS A 312 -17.08 -27.18 0.82
C CYS A 312 -15.83 -28.06 1.00
N VAL A 313 -15.85 -29.29 0.47
CA VAL A 313 -14.73 -30.23 0.50
C VAL A 313 -14.30 -30.50 -0.94
N HIS A 314 -13.05 -30.16 -1.28
CA HIS A 314 -12.48 -30.30 -2.63
C HIS A 314 -13.30 -29.63 -3.76
N GLY A 315 -13.97 -28.51 -3.47
CA GLY A 315 -14.79 -27.79 -4.45
C GLY A 315 -16.24 -28.29 -4.59
N TYR A 316 -16.64 -29.28 -3.78
CA TYR A 316 -18.00 -29.81 -3.75
C TYR A 316 -18.62 -29.61 -2.38
N CYS A 317 -19.94 -29.56 -2.35
CA CYS A 317 -20.67 -29.61 -1.10
C CYS A 317 -20.52 -30.96 -0.44
N ALA A 318 -19.98 -30.98 0.77
CA ALA A 318 -20.08 -32.16 1.63
C ALA A 318 -21.58 -32.37 1.89
N GLY A 319 -22.12 -33.44 1.31
CA GLY A 319 -23.48 -33.92 1.56
C GLY A 319 -23.58 -34.59 2.91
#